data_AF-A0A5C6DJB3-F1
#
_entry.id   AF-A0A5C6DJB3-F1
#
_cell.length_a   1.000
_cell.length_b   1.000
_cell.length_c   1.000
_cell.angle_alpha   90.00
_cell.angle_beta   90.00
_cell.angle_gamma   90.00
#
_symmetry.space_group_name_H-M   'P 1'
#
loop_
_entity.id
_entity.type
_entity.pdbx_description
1 polymer ?
#
loop_
_entity_poly.entity_id
_entity_poly.type
_entity_poly.pdbx_seq_one_letter_code
_entity_poly.pdbx_strand_id
1 'polypeptide(L)'
;MVKIFDQQCETAEGTDGGKMEIVIREKPNGEKIISTPHNTDARYIRKGKQKVCGQKGFITESCEESDKTQFITDVETTPSTTAGSKELPQIHKRLEESDMKPDAQYADAGFVNGQTVLDSQTNEILLEGPSSGRSRSFEAYNAEERPLDVADFKVEIEENKNL
;
A
#
# COMPACT_ATOMS: atom_id res chain seq x y z
N MET A 1 -20.61 -6.87 16.98
CA MET A 1 -20.29 -6.37 18.35
C MET A 1 -19.55 -7.41 19.17
N VAL A 2 -20.07 -8.65 19.30
CA VAL A 2 -19.43 -9.77 20.04
C VAL A 2 -17.96 -9.97 19.65
N LYS A 3 -17.67 -10.06 18.35
CA LYS A 3 -16.30 -10.25 17.85
C LYS A 3 -15.30 -9.17 18.31
N ILE A 4 -15.72 -7.91 18.45
CA ILE A 4 -14.82 -6.83 18.89
C ILE A 4 -14.52 -6.99 20.37
N PHE A 5 -15.55 -7.35 21.14
CA PHE A 5 -15.39 -7.61 22.56
C PHE A 5 -14.41 -8.76 22.79
N ASP A 6 -14.55 -9.87 22.07
CA ASP A 6 -13.63 -11.02 22.20
C ASP A 6 -12.19 -10.66 21.81
N GLN A 7 -12.03 -9.79 20.81
CA GLN A 7 -10.71 -9.32 20.36
C GLN A 7 -10.06 -8.37 21.36
N GLN A 8 -10.83 -7.48 22.00
CA GLN A 8 -10.30 -6.37 22.79
C GLN A 8 -10.38 -6.59 24.30
N CYS A 9 -11.21 -7.54 24.74
CA CYS A 9 -11.52 -7.76 26.15
C CYS A 9 -11.39 -9.24 26.54
N GLU A 10 -11.26 -9.47 27.84
CA GLU A 10 -11.43 -10.77 28.49
C GLU A 10 -12.20 -10.63 29.79
N THR A 11 -12.82 -11.73 30.24
CA THR A 11 -13.53 -11.78 31.51
C THR A 11 -12.62 -12.39 32.57
N ALA A 12 -12.38 -11.66 33.65
CA ALA A 12 -11.65 -12.14 34.82
C ALA A 12 -12.60 -12.27 36.03
N GLU A 13 -12.27 -13.13 36.99
CA GLU A 13 -13.02 -13.16 38.26
C GLU A 13 -12.69 -11.91 39.08
N GLY A 14 -13.71 -11.12 39.40
CA GLY A 14 -13.56 -9.92 40.20
C GLY A 14 -13.29 -10.25 41.67
N THR A 15 -12.62 -9.33 42.36
CA THR A 15 -12.22 -9.47 43.78
C THR A 15 -13.40 -9.62 44.75
N ASP A 16 -14.62 -9.28 44.33
CA ASP A 16 -15.85 -9.29 45.14
C ASP A 16 -16.69 -10.57 44.94
N GLY A 17 -16.05 -11.74 44.97
CA GLY A 17 -16.72 -13.02 45.24
C GLY A 17 -17.94 -13.33 44.36
N GLY A 18 -17.79 -13.26 43.03
CA GLY A 18 -18.78 -13.81 42.09
C GLY A 18 -19.17 -12.90 40.91
N LYS A 19 -18.65 -11.68 40.82
CA LYS A 19 -18.85 -10.82 39.63
C LYS A 19 -17.68 -10.97 38.66
N MET A 20 -17.99 -11.28 37.40
CA MET A 20 -17.02 -11.25 36.30
C MET A 20 -16.69 -9.79 35.97
N GLU A 21 -15.41 -9.45 35.92
CA GLU A 21 -14.91 -8.15 35.50
C GLU A 21 -14.46 -8.19 34.04
N ILE A 22 -14.75 -7.12 33.29
CA ILE A 22 -14.32 -6.97 31.91
C ILE A 22 -12.98 -6.26 31.90
N VAL A 23 -11.93 -6.97 31.49
CA VAL A 23 -10.57 -6.44 31.39
C VAL A 23 -10.24 -6.17 29.93
N ILE A 24 -9.73 -4.97 29.63
CA ILE A 24 -9.23 -4.62 28.29
C ILE A 24 -7.85 -5.25 28.11
N ARG A 25 -7.67 -5.99 27.02
CA ARG A 25 -6.39 -6.61 26.68
C ARG A 25 -5.34 -5.54 26.32
N GLU A 26 -4.09 -5.77 26.70
CA GLU A 26 -2.97 -4.92 26.27
C GLU A 26 -2.76 -4.99 24.75
N LYS A 27 -2.98 -6.18 24.16
CA LYS A 27 -2.94 -6.41 22.72
C LYS A 27 -4.20 -7.14 22.28
N PRO A 28 -4.83 -6.71 21.18
CA PRO A 28 -6.02 -7.37 20.70
C PRO A 28 -5.69 -8.76 20.14
N ASN A 29 -6.61 -9.70 20.31
CA ASN A 29 -6.47 -11.07 19.86
C ASN A 29 -7.01 -11.26 18.44
N GLY A 30 -6.37 -12.12 17.64
CA GLY A 30 -6.82 -12.50 16.29
C GLY A 30 -6.04 -11.83 15.15
N GLU A 31 -6.20 -12.39 13.95
CA GLU A 31 -5.43 -11.98 12.76
C GLU A 31 -5.95 -10.69 12.10
N LYS A 32 -7.26 -10.44 12.19
CA LYS A 32 -7.93 -9.25 11.63
C LYS A 32 -8.56 -8.43 12.74
N ILE A 33 -7.77 -7.51 13.30
CA ILE A 33 -8.21 -6.64 14.39
C ILE A 33 -9.21 -5.62 13.88
N ILE A 34 -10.39 -5.61 14.49
CA ILE A 34 -11.39 -4.58 14.27
C ILE A 34 -11.06 -3.38 15.15
N SER A 35 -10.82 -2.25 14.51
CA SER A 35 -10.41 -1.02 15.20
C SER A 35 -11.58 -0.16 15.68
N THR A 36 -12.78 -0.33 15.11
CA THR A 36 -13.97 0.41 15.52
C THR A 36 -15.25 -0.41 15.31
N PRO A 37 -16.21 -0.37 16.26
CA PRO A 37 -17.50 -1.04 16.10
C PRO A 37 -18.40 -0.40 15.03
N HIS A 38 -18.14 0.85 14.65
CA HIS A 38 -18.95 1.56 13.66
C HIS A 38 -18.55 1.22 12.22
N ASN A 39 -17.32 0.75 12.01
CA ASN A 39 -16.83 0.31 10.70
C ASN A 39 -15.86 -0.85 10.90
N THR A 40 -16.37 -2.08 10.77
CA THR A 40 -15.58 -3.29 10.97
C THR A 40 -14.57 -3.54 9.86
N ASP A 41 -14.61 -2.78 8.77
CA ASP A 41 -13.69 -2.87 7.64
C ASP A 41 -12.54 -1.86 7.72
N ALA A 42 -12.65 -0.86 8.59
CA ALA A 42 -11.56 0.05 8.88
C ALA A 42 -10.35 -0.74 9.42
N ARG A 43 -9.17 -0.44 8.88
CA ARG A 43 -7.92 -1.05 9.32
C ARG A 43 -6.97 0.01 9.85
N TYR A 44 -6.35 -0.29 10.98
CA TYR A 44 -5.25 0.50 11.51
C TYR A 44 -3.98 0.26 10.70
N ILE A 45 -3.31 1.36 10.32
CA ILE A 45 -1.97 1.34 9.75
C ILE A 45 -1.15 2.49 10.31
N ARG A 46 0.17 2.30 10.36
CA ARG A 46 1.13 3.35 10.63
C ARG A 46 1.88 3.71 9.35
N LYS A 47 1.66 4.92 8.83
CA LYS A 47 2.37 5.48 7.67
C LYS A 47 3.44 6.44 8.18
N GLY A 48 4.67 5.94 8.34
CA GLY A 48 5.76 6.70 8.97
C GLY A 48 5.45 7.10 10.42
N LYS A 49 5.33 8.40 10.68
CA LYS A 49 4.94 8.92 12.01
C LYS A 49 3.42 9.01 12.20
N GLN A 50 2.64 8.91 11.12
CA GLN A 50 1.19 9.04 11.18
C GLN A 50 0.53 7.70 11.49
N LYS A 51 -0.50 7.74 12.33
CA LYS A 51 -1.37 6.61 12.65
C LYS A 51 -2.71 6.87 11.98
N VAL A 52 -3.17 5.94 11.16
CA VAL A 52 -4.42 6.06 10.40
C VAL A 52 -5.28 4.84 10.67
N CYS A 53 -6.59 5.02 10.80
CA CYS A 53 -7.54 3.93 10.90
C CYS A 53 -8.68 4.19 9.91
N GLY A 54 -8.82 3.35 8.89
CA GLY A 54 -9.85 3.53 7.89
C GLY A 54 -9.60 2.76 6.60
N GLN A 55 -9.92 3.44 5.49
CA GLN A 55 -9.69 3.03 4.11
C GLN A 55 -8.66 3.97 3.46
N LYS A 56 -8.17 3.60 2.28
CA LYS A 56 -7.44 4.50 1.39
C LYS A 56 -8.04 4.42 -0.01
N GLY A 57 -8.17 5.58 -0.64
CA GLY A 57 -8.59 5.70 -2.02
C GLY A 57 -7.39 5.64 -2.97
N PHE A 58 -7.62 5.04 -4.12
CA PHE A 58 -6.77 5.11 -5.29
C PHE A 58 -7.55 5.81 -6.39
N ILE A 59 -6.88 6.69 -7.11
CA ILE A 59 -7.47 7.50 -8.17
C ILE A 59 -6.46 7.53 -9.31
N THR A 60 -6.93 7.34 -10.53
CA THR A 60 -6.18 7.67 -11.74
C THR A 60 -6.89 8.77 -12.51
N GLU A 61 -6.11 9.54 -13.24
CA GLU A 61 -6.62 10.59 -14.13
C GLU A 61 -5.91 10.51 -15.49
N SER A 62 -6.54 11.06 -16.52
CA SER A 62 -5.84 11.38 -17.76
C SER A 62 -4.87 12.53 -17.51
N CYS A 63 -3.79 12.59 -18.29
CA CYS A 63 -2.79 13.67 -18.16
C CYS A 63 -2.22 14.11 -19.51
N GLU A 64 -2.98 13.93 -20.60
CA GLU A 64 -2.52 14.25 -21.96
C GLU A 64 -2.40 15.77 -22.16
N GLU A 65 -1.23 16.25 -22.62
CA GLU A 65 -0.97 17.69 -22.72
C GLU A 65 -1.88 18.38 -23.75
N SER A 66 -2.34 17.65 -24.77
CA SER A 66 -3.27 18.19 -25.77
C SER A 66 -4.66 18.47 -25.20
N ASP A 67 -5.02 17.85 -24.08
CA ASP A 67 -6.34 17.93 -23.50
C ASP A 67 -6.47 19.11 -22.53
N LYS A 68 -7.38 20.02 -22.84
CA LYS A 68 -7.70 21.17 -21.98
C LYS A 68 -8.40 20.77 -20.69
N THR A 69 -8.92 19.56 -20.60
CA THR A 69 -9.66 19.04 -19.44
C THR A 69 -9.26 17.61 -19.22
N GLN A 70 -8.75 17.33 -18.03
CA GLN A 70 -8.39 15.98 -17.60
C GLN A 70 -9.58 15.34 -16.86
N PHE A 71 -9.67 14.02 -16.94
CA PHE A 71 -10.75 13.25 -16.34
C PHE A 71 -10.21 12.23 -15.35
N ILE A 72 -10.95 12.01 -14.27
CA ILE A 72 -10.72 10.85 -13.41
C ILE A 72 -11.16 9.60 -14.17
N THR A 73 -10.26 8.64 -14.32
CA THR A 73 -10.46 7.42 -15.13
C THR A 73 -10.78 6.18 -14.28
N ASP A 74 -10.31 6.13 -13.03
CA ASP A 74 -10.62 5.06 -12.09
C ASP A 74 -10.63 5.60 -10.65
N VAL A 75 -11.51 5.04 -9.81
CA VAL A 75 -11.57 5.33 -8.38
C VAL A 75 -11.88 4.03 -7.64
N GLU A 76 -11.01 3.64 -6.71
CA GLU A 76 -11.22 2.47 -5.87
C GLU A 76 -10.90 2.75 -4.41
N THR A 77 -11.74 2.24 -3.49
CA THR A 77 -11.54 2.41 -2.05
C THR A 77 -11.20 1.08 -1.41
N THR A 78 -9.95 0.98 -0.93
CA THR A 78 -9.40 -0.24 -0.35
C THR A 78 -9.18 -0.09 1.17
N PRO A 79 -8.96 -1.18 1.92
CA PRO A 79 -8.45 -1.09 3.28
C PRO A 79 -7.17 -0.24 3.35
N SER A 80 -6.98 0.57 4.41
CA SER A 80 -5.78 1.43 4.53
C SER A 80 -4.44 0.66 4.46
N THR A 81 -4.47 -0.65 4.68
CA THR A 81 -3.31 -1.56 4.62
C THR A 81 -2.80 -1.87 3.22
N THR A 82 -3.56 -1.56 2.16
CA THR A 82 -3.40 -2.21 0.86
C THR A 82 -2.12 -1.95 0.04
N ALA A 83 -1.09 -1.16 0.39
CA ALA A 83 0.10 -0.88 -0.50
C ALA A 83 -0.21 -0.41 -1.96
N GLY A 84 0.64 0.42 -2.57
CA GLY A 84 0.38 0.94 -3.93
C GLY A 84 0.65 -0.12 -5.01
N SER A 85 1.83 -0.72 -4.93
CA SER A 85 2.29 -1.79 -5.82
C SER A 85 1.37 -3.01 -5.92
N LYS A 86 0.56 -3.28 -4.88
CA LYS A 86 -0.42 -4.39 -4.90
C LYS A 86 -1.74 -4.01 -5.56
N GLU A 87 -2.09 -2.73 -5.55
CA GLU A 87 -3.30 -2.24 -6.19
C GLU A 87 -3.09 -1.98 -7.70
N LEU A 88 -1.87 -1.63 -8.11
CA LEU A 88 -1.57 -1.25 -9.50
C LEU A 88 -2.08 -2.27 -10.56
N PRO A 89 -1.91 -3.60 -10.39
CA PRO A 89 -2.47 -4.55 -11.35
C PRO A 89 -4.00 -4.55 -11.39
N GLN A 90 -4.67 -4.26 -10.27
CA GLN A 90 -6.13 -4.14 -10.22
C GLN A 90 -6.60 -2.86 -10.92
N ILE A 91 -5.85 -1.76 -10.78
CA ILE A 91 -6.08 -0.52 -11.54
C ILE A 91 -6.01 -0.79 -13.04
N HIS A 92 -4.92 -1.42 -13.53
CA HIS A 92 -4.80 -1.74 -14.96
C HIS A 92 -5.98 -2.59 -15.46
N LYS A 93 -6.37 -3.59 -14.68
CA LYS A 93 -7.52 -4.44 -15.01
C LYS A 93 -8.82 -3.64 -15.12
N ARG A 94 -9.12 -2.75 -14.16
CA ARG A 94 -10.33 -1.92 -14.20
C ARG A 94 -10.32 -0.93 -15.36
N LEU A 95 -9.15 -0.36 -15.66
CA LEU A 95 -8.97 0.53 -16.81
C LEU A 95 -9.18 -0.22 -18.13
N GLU A 96 -8.66 -1.44 -18.26
CA GLU A 96 -8.90 -2.29 -19.43
C GLU A 96 -10.37 -2.71 -19.57
N GLU A 97 -11.01 -3.12 -18.47
CA GLU A 97 -12.45 -3.44 -18.43
C GLU A 97 -13.33 -2.23 -18.78
N SER A 98 -12.84 -1.02 -18.56
CA SER A 98 -13.54 0.24 -18.84
C SER A 98 -13.17 0.86 -20.19
N ASP A 99 -12.38 0.16 -21.03
CA ASP A 99 -11.89 0.67 -22.32
C ASP A 99 -11.07 1.98 -22.20
N MET A 100 -10.34 2.11 -21.07
CA MET A 100 -9.47 3.25 -20.74
C MET A 100 -8.03 2.80 -20.45
N LYS A 101 -7.58 1.69 -21.04
CA LYS A 101 -6.21 1.20 -20.89
C LYS A 101 -5.22 2.25 -21.41
N PRO A 102 -4.27 2.74 -20.60
CA PRO A 102 -3.32 3.75 -21.03
C PRO A 102 -2.13 3.13 -21.77
N ASP A 103 -1.56 3.85 -22.74
CA ASP A 103 -0.27 3.49 -23.34
C ASP A 103 0.89 3.71 -22.37
N ALA A 104 0.83 4.80 -21.59
CA ALA A 104 1.79 5.14 -20.55
C ALA A 104 1.08 5.57 -19.27
N GLN A 105 1.61 5.18 -18.11
CA GLN A 105 1.06 5.53 -16.81
C GLN A 105 2.16 6.08 -15.89
N TYR A 106 1.93 7.28 -15.38
CA TYR A 106 2.80 7.95 -14.42
C TYR A 106 2.35 7.67 -13.00
N ALA A 107 3.25 7.17 -12.15
CA ALA A 107 2.91 6.80 -10.77
C ALA A 107 3.99 7.21 -9.77
N ASP A 108 3.60 7.36 -8.50
CA ASP A 108 4.54 7.66 -7.42
C ASP A 108 5.35 6.43 -6.97
N ALA A 109 6.36 6.67 -6.12
CA ALA A 109 7.26 5.62 -5.61
C ALA A 109 6.58 4.56 -4.73
N GLY A 110 5.31 4.71 -4.38
CA GLY A 110 4.49 3.69 -3.74
C GLY A 110 3.98 2.62 -4.71
N PHE A 111 3.99 2.91 -6.02
CA PHE A 111 3.51 2.01 -7.09
C PHE A 111 4.65 1.42 -7.93
N VAL A 112 5.72 2.19 -8.16
CA VAL A 112 6.79 1.79 -9.09
C VAL A 112 7.87 0.98 -8.39
N ASN A 113 8.10 -0.26 -8.82
CA ASN A 113 9.21 -1.12 -8.42
C ASN A 113 9.52 -2.12 -9.55
N GLY A 114 10.58 -2.92 -9.42
CA GLY A 114 10.99 -3.84 -10.48
C GLY A 114 9.88 -4.82 -10.94
N GLN A 115 9.11 -5.37 -10.00
CA GLN A 115 8.02 -6.29 -10.35
C GLN A 115 6.89 -5.56 -11.06
N THR A 116 6.48 -4.39 -10.56
CA THR A 116 5.36 -3.66 -11.18
C THR A 116 5.70 -3.12 -12.56
N VAL A 117 6.96 -2.78 -12.83
CA VAL A 117 7.42 -2.41 -14.18
C VAL A 117 7.30 -3.60 -15.15
N LEU A 118 7.73 -4.79 -14.74
CA LEU A 118 7.62 -6.01 -15.57
C LEU A 118 6.15 -6.41 -15.81
N ASP A 119 5.32 -6.32 -14.77
CA ASP A 119 3.89 -6.62 -14.86
C ASP A 119 3.18 -5.62 -15.78
N SER A 120 3.50 -4.32 -15.69
CA SER A 120 2.97 -3.29 -16.60
C SER A 120 3.39 -3.53 -18.05
N GLN A 121 4.67 -3.85 -18.28
CA GLN A 121 5.17 -4.14 -19.62
C GLN A 121 4.48 -5.35 -20.24
N THR A 122 4.19 -6.39 -19.45
CA THR A 122 3.42 -7.57 -19.90
C THR A 122 2.01 -7.19 -20.33
N ASN A 123 1.43 -6.18 -19.69
CA ASN A 123 0.14 -5.60 -20.07
C ASN A 123 0.27 -4.51 -21.14
N GLU A 124 1.43 -4.33 -21.78
CA GLU A 124 1.68 -3.30 -22.80
C GLU A 124 1.49 -1.87 -22.30
N ILE A 125 1.73 -1.63 -21.01
CA ILE A 125 1.67 -0.30 -20.38
C ILE A 125 3.08 0.15 -20.04
N LEU A 126 3.49 1.32 -20.52
CA LEU A 126 4.73 1.96 -20.11
C LEU A 126 4.55 2.61 -18.72
N LEU A 127 5.04 1.95 -17.67
CA LEU A 127 4.99 2.49 -16.30
C LEU A 127 6.20 3.39 -16.02
N GLU A 128 5.94 4.66 -15.74
CA GLU A 128 6.96 5.66 -15.44
C GLU A 128 6.80 6.25 -14.04
N GLY A 129 7.92 6.52 -13.37
CA GLY A 129 7.92 7.17 -12.07
C GLY A 129 9.16 6.85 -11.23
N PRO A 130 9.34 7.53 -10.10
CA PRO A 130 10.43 7.24 -9.18
C PRO A 130 10.27 5.84 -8.61
N SER A 131 11.32 5.02 -8.64
CA SER A 131 11.25 3.66 -8.08
C SER A 131 11.19 3.68 -6.55
N SER A 132 10.47 2.70 -5.99
CA SER A 132 10.38 2.48 -4.56
C SER A 132 11.76 2.08 -4.03
N GLY A 133 12.40 2.97 -3.29
CA GLY A 133 13.71 2.76 -2.69
C GLY A 133 13.93 3.73 -1.53
N ARG A 134 15.06 3.59 -0.82
CA ARG A 134 15.51 4.66 0.08
C ARG A 134 15.96 5.83 -0.79
N SER A 135 15.03 6.66 -1.23
CA SER A 135 15.34 7.95 -1.82
C SER A 135 16.04 8.78 -0.75
N ARG A 136 17.37 8.81 -0.81
CA ARG A 136 18.16 9.85 -0.15
C ARG A 136 17.88 11.17 -0.89
N SER A 137 17.97 12.31 -0.20
CA SER A 137 17.97 13.58 -0.93
C SER A 137 19.14 13.59 -1.91
N PHE A 138 19.06 14.40 -2.97
CA PHE A 138 20.18 14.54 -3.91
C PHE A 138 21.46 14.96 -3.19
N GLU A 139 21.40 15.81 -2.15
CA GLU A 139 22.58 16.16 -1.35
C GLU A 139 23.14 14.95 -0.59
N ALA A 140 22.27 14.13 0.02
CA ALA A 140 22.69 12.94 0.75
C ALA A 140 23.19 11.82 -0.17
N TYR A 141 22.77 11.82 -1.44
CA TYR A 141 23.28 10.93 -2.48
C TYR A 141 24.62 11.42 -3.08
N ASN A 142 24.87 12.73 -3.09
CA ASN A 142 26.11 13.29 -3.64
C ASN A 142 27.20 13.52 -2.58
N ALA A 143 26.92 13.25 -1.30
CA ALA A 143 27.91 13.38 -0.22
C ALA A 143 29.06 12.36 -0.39
N GLU A 144 30.30 12.85 -0.39
CA GLU A 144 31.51 12.03 -0.61
C GLU A 144 31.66 10.87 0.38
N GLU A 145 31.22 11.04 1.64
CA GLU A 145 31.33 10.03 2.69
C GLU A 145 30.05 9.20 2.88
N ARG A 146 29.12 9.18 1.92
CA ARG A 146 27.89 8.41 2.10
C ARG A 146 28.17 6.90 2.10
N PRO A 147 27.47 6.09 2.92
CA PRO A 147 27.52 4.64 2.82
C PRO A 147 27.05 4.20 1.43
N LEU A 148 27.79 3.25 0.82
CA LEU A 148 27.42 2.64 -0.45
C LEU A 148 26.01 2.04 -0.38
N ASP A 149 25.27 2.19 -1.46
CA ASP A 149 23.94 1.61 -1.64
C ASP A 149 23.84 0.89 -2.99
N VAL A 150 22.66 0.35 -3.31
CA VAL A 150 22.45 -0.48 -4.49
C VAL A 150 22.77 0.26 -5.79
N ALA A 151 22.67 1.60 -5.83
CA ALA A 151 22.98 2.38 -7.03
C ALA A 151 24.48 2.48 -7.32
N ASP A 152 25.35 2.16 -6.35
CA ASP A 152 26.81 2.19 -6.52
C ASP A 152 27.37 0.93 -7.21
N PHE A 153 26.53 -0.09 -7.40
CA PHE A 153 26.94 -1.36 -7.96
C PHE A 153 26.31 -1.58 -9.33
N LYS A 154 27.12 -2.00 -10.31
CA LYS A 154 26.61 -2.53 -11.57
C LYS A 154 26.05 -3.91 -11.33
N VAL A 155 24.74 -4.07 -11.51
CA VAL A 155 24.09 -5.38 -11.47
C VAL A 155 24.06 -5.92 -12.90
N GLU A 156 24.85 -6.95 -13.15
CA GLU A 156 24.77 -7.74 -14.38
C GLU A 156 23.96 -9.00 -14.07
N ILE A 157 22.83 -9.17 -14.77
CA ILE A 157 21.99 -10.36 -14.67
C ILE A 157 22.31 -11.23 -15.88
N GLU A 158 22.97 -12.38 -15.64
CA GLU A 158 23.14 -13.40 -16.68
C GLU A 158 21.85 -14.21 -16.79
N GLU A 159 21.09 -14.00 -17.87
CA GLU A 159 19.85 -14.73 -18.18
C GLU A 159 20.11 -16.18 -18.65
N ASN A 160 21.04 -16.92 -18.05
CA ASN A 160 21.25 -18.34 -18.36
C ASN A 160 21.92 -19.10 -17.20
N LYS A 161 21.15 -19.45 -16.19
CA LYS A 161 21.40 -20.69 -15.43
C LYS A 161 20.16 -21.56 -15.55
N ASN A 162 20.17 -22.41 -16.57
CA ASN A 162 19.33 -23.60 -16.61
C ASN A 162 19.52 -24.35 -15.28
N LEU A 163 18.46 -24.37 -14.47
CA LEU A 163 18.26 -25.33 -13.38
C LEU A 163 17.30 -26.41 -13.87
#